data_AF-A0A1B8WZX5-F1
#
_entry.id   AF-A0A1B8WZX5-F1
#
_cell.length_a   1.000
_cell.length_b   1.000
_cell.length_c   1.000
_cell.angle_alpha   90.00
_cell.angle_beta   90.00
_cell.angle_gamma   90.00
#
_symmetry.space_group_name_H-M   'P 1'
#
loop_
_entity.id
_entity.type
_entity.pdbx_description
1 polymer ?
#
loop_
_entity_poly.entity_id
_entity_poly.type
_entity_poly.pdbx_seq_one_letter_code
_entity_poly.pdbx_strand_id
1 'polypeptide(L)'
;MEELGTIQVLVNGEKLSLPDGATVQSAIDTAEAPYKIGASVGILKKSESVRSESVREYRVKTTKGELRLEIIDHLSASARRWMEDFRQYEGISLRWGSKDATAFGPFSESLKPERNLTKLDKYDVAFSAGGYNPSNFHLLFSLAEHSADYGAPEDGPFAKVVGGKKLLTSFERSDRILEIEPVIEWQESAKHLVTDDTNTILEDGDGLFTFIMVELALESPEGAEFFFGLIKDGFFEVDYESSSFISDTSLKGEICSFENFEARKDGAVWVRTAGYGTGKVFISRDERTASVVHSVIGHIQQGIELIHMAGKGHSIFVKTDPAPINILGMGFKEAEKHLEGLGVELVREGYKEDDANIVKLNPSSTIDILLAKKVIATGAPDSLVIRVELYDELAPKSVDFFRHAVGLTFRPIGTLPVMMIYEDTYLFKAAKSAEKYKEILPENVLVDKTKAFEIGITNQAAKRMGIVGVKTEDDDLFGPTGEKFSSTNIIGKILEPEKFKALTEKDTMYVLESNKEEIE
;
A
#
# COMPACT_ATOMS: atom_id res chain seq x y z
N MET A 1 23.56 -6.55 41.78
CA MET A 1 22.55 -6.89 40.76
C MET A 1 21.52 -5.80 40.84
N GLU A 2 21.64 -4.78 40.00
CA GLU A 2 20.54 -3.83 39.80
C GLU A 2 19.38 -4.62 39.21
N GLU A 3 18.19 -4.51 39.80
CA GLU A 3 16.96 -4.96 39.15
C GLU A 3 16.82 -4.11 37.89
N LEU A 4 17.12 -4.70 36.73
CA LEU A 4 16.77 -4.10 35.45
C LEU A 4 15.25 -3.89 35.51
N GLY A 5 14.82 -2.63 35.38
CA GLY A 5 13.40 -2.30 35.30
C GLY A 5 12.75 -3.05 34.13
N THR A 6 11.42 -3.08 34.09
CA THR A 6 10.68 -3.59 32.93
C THR A 6 9.89 -2.45 32.31
N ILE A 7 9.91 -2.37 30.98
CA ILE A 7 9.10 -1.45 30.20
C ILE A 7 7.93 -2.22 29.56
N GLN A 8 6.82 -1.52 29.33
CA GLN A 8 5.65 -2.03 28.60
C GLN A 8 5.55 -1.32 27.26
N VAL A 9 5.72 -2.03 26.16
CA VAL A 9 5.60 -1.46 24.80
C VAL A 9 4.42 -2.10 24.06
N LEU A 10 3.97 -1.45 22.97
CA LEU A 10 3.01 -2.01 22.02
C LEU A 10 3.74 -2.38 20.74
N VAL A 11 3.86 -3.66 20.40
CA VAL A 11 4.44 -4.11 19.12
C VAL A 11 3.30 -4.50 18.19
N ASN A 12 3.12 -3.76 17.09
CA ASN A 12 2.02 -3.93 16.13
C ASN A 12 0.63 -3.98 16.81
N GLY A 13 0.44 -3.21 17.88
CA GLY A 13 -0.80 -3.16 18.68
C GLY A 13 -0.86 -4.16 19.83
N GLU A 14 0.07 -5.10 19.94
CA GLU A 14 0.11 -6.10 21.01
C GLU A 14 1.02 -5.67 22.17
N LYS A 15 0.57 -5.88 23.41
CA LYS A 15 1.34 -5.50 24.61
C LYS A 15 2.49 -6.47 24.85
N LEU A 16 3.69 -5.92 25.06
CA LEU A 16 4.89 -6.69 25.34
C LEU A 16 5.66 -6.11 26.52
N SER A 17 6.05 -6.97 27.44
CA SER A 17 6.91 -6.63 28.57
C SER A 17 8.36 -6.92 28.20
N LEU A 18 9.21 -5.90 28.23
CA LEU A 18 10.64 -6.02 27.90
C LEU A 18 11.50 -5.51 29.06
N PRO A 19 12.77 -5.94 29.17
CA PRO A 19 13.73 -5.30 30.06
C PRO A 19 13.94 -3.83 29.71
N ASP A 20 14.23 -3.01 30.71
CA ASP A 20 14.63 -1.61 30.50
C ASP A 20 15.92 -1.54 29.66
N GLY A 21 15.96 -0.60 28.72
CA GLY A 21 16.99 -0.52 27.69
C GLY A 21 16.83 -1.49 26.52
N ALA A 22 15.69 -2.19 26.40
CA ALA A 22 15.38 -3.02 25.24
C ALA A 22 15.39 -2.22 23.94
N THR A 23 15.92 -2.82 22.87
CA THR A 23 16.00 -2.24 21.54
C THR A 23 14.84 -2.69 20.66
N VAL A 24 14.64 -2.00 19.54
CA VAL A 24 13.76 -2.43 18.44
C VAL A 24 14.00 -3.89 18.06
N GLN A 25 15.26 -4.30 17.88
CA GLN A 25 15.60 -5.70 17.56
C GLN A 25 15.08 -6.66 18.61
N SER A 26 15.31 -6.37 19.90
CA SER A 26 14.86 -7.25 20.98
C SER A 26 13.33 -7.34 21.07
N ALA A 27 12.62 -6.26 20.75
CA ALA A 27 11.16 -6.24 20.69
C ALA A 27 10.63 -7.09 19.52
N ILE A 28 11.25 -6.96 18.34
CA ILE A 28 10.93 -7.78 17.16
C ILE A 28 11.13 -9.27 17.47
N ASP A 29 12.29 -9.63 18.01
CA ASP A 29 12.64 -11.02 18.29
C ASP A 29 11.74 -11.64 19.36
N THR A 30 11.44 -10.88 20.42
CA THR A 30 10.61 -11.37 21.54
C THR A 30 9.13 -11.49 21.16
N ALA A 31 8.63 -10.60 20.29
CA ALA A 31 7.26 -10.64 19.79
C ALA A 31 7.09 -11.59 18.58
N GLU A 32 8.18 -12.14 18.03
CA GLU A 32 8.18 -12.77 16.71
C GLU A 32 7.52 -11.87 15.64
N ALA A 33 7.73 -10.55 15.76
CA ALA A 33 7.06 -9.57 14.94
C ALA A 33 7.53 -9.66 13.48
N PRO A 34 6.63 -9.55 12.48
CA PRO A 34 7.03 -9.51 11.09
C PRO A 34 8.00 -8.36 10.82
N TYR A 35 9.19 -8.69 10.32
CA TYR A 35 10.22 -7.73 9.95
C TYR A 35 11.07 -8.28 8.80
N LYS A 36 11.52 -7.41 7.92
CA LYS A 36 12.49 -7.72 6.87
C LYS A 36 13.69 -6.80 7.03
N ILE A 37 14.91 -7.35 6.93
CA ILE A 37 16.15 -6.58 7.08
C ILE A 37 16.16 -5.42 6.08
N GLY A 38 16.45 -4.21 6.55
CA GLY A 38 16.40 -2.98 5.75
C GLY A 38 15.05 -2.27 5.80
N ALA A 39 14.02 -2.86 6.41
CA ALA A 39 12.75 -2.17 6.62
C ALA A 39 12.90 -1.04 7.64
N SER A 40 12.30 0.10 7.34
CA SER A 40 12.02 1.15 8.31
C SER A 40 10.91 0.70 9.26
N VAL A 41 11.10 0.92 10.56
CA VAL A 41 10.09 0.75 11.60
C VAL A 41 9.61 2.10 12.11
N GLY A 42 8.36 2.17 12.54
CA GLY A 42 7.77 3.36 13.16
C GLY A 42 7.71 3.20 14.67
N ILE A 43 8.16 4.21 15.41
CA ILE A 43 8.10 4.29 16.86
C ILE A 43 7.24 5.48 17.23
N LEU A 44 6.06 5.21 17.76
CA LEU A 44 5.17 6.20 18.33
C LEU A 44 5.51 6.37 19.81
N LYS A 45 6.02 7.54 20.19
CA LYS A 45 6.40 7.81 21.58
C LYS A 45 5.16 8.01 22.44
N LYS A 46 5.19 7.48 23.66
CA LYS A 46 4.15 7.75 24.67
C LYS A 46 4.09 9.25 24.96
N SER A 47 3.05 9.93 24.49
CA SER A 47 2.79 11.33 24.86
C SER A 47 1.85 11.37 26.07
N GLU A 48 2.28 11.97 27.19
CA GLU A 48 1.45 12.17 28.38
C GLU A 48 0.28 13.17 28.17
N SER A 49 0.15 13.80 27.00
CA SER A 49 -0.69 15.00 26.81
C SER A 49 -1.69 14.98 25.63
N VAL A 50 -2.02 13.83 25.03
CA VAL A 50 -2.92 13.79 23.85
C VAL A 50 -4.41 13.60 24.20
N ARG A 51 -4.78 13.44 25.47
CA ARG A 51 -6.17 13.07 25.81
C ARG A 51 -7.21 14.20 25.80
N SER A 52 -6.87 15.48 25.72
CA SER A 52 -7.90 16.53 25.81
C SER A 52 -7.66 17.83 25.03
N GLU A 53 -6.44 18.20 24.67
CA GLU A 53 -6.17 19.55 24.11
C GLU A 53 -6.18 19.61 22.57
N SER A 54 -6.13 18.48 21.86
CA SER A 54 -6.02 18.44 20.39
C SER A 54 -7.24 17.89 19.64
N VAL A 55 -8.25 17.36 20.34
CA VAL A 55 -9.45 16.80 19.67
C VAL A 55 -10.37 17.94 19.21
N ARG A 56 -10.33 18.23 17.91
CA ARG A 56 -11.19 19.23 17.26
C ARG A 56 -12.50 18.66 16.75
N GLU A 57 -12.50 17.40 16.34
CA GLU A 57 -13.63 16.75 15.71
C GLU A 57 -14.12 15.53 16.49
N TYR A 58 -15.44 15.28 16.41
CA TYR A 58 -16.10 14.11 16.98
C TYR A 58 -17.02 13.48 15.94
N ARG A 59 -16.94 12.16 15.82
CA ARG A 59 -17.86 11.33 15.05
C ARG A 59 -19.01 10.90 15.96
N VAL A 60 -20.24 11.22 15.58
CA VAL A 60 -21.45 10.85 16.31
C VAL A 60 -22.26 9.87 15.46
N LYS A 61 -22.23 8.59 15.82
CA LYS A 61 -22.99 7.54 15.15
C LYS A 61 -24.42 7.53 15.69
N THR A 62 -25.39 7.51 14.80
CA THR A 62 -26.82 7.44 15.13
C THR A 62 -27.47 6.27 14.40
N THR A 63 -28.71 5.95 14.75
CA THR A 63 -29.53 4.94 14.05
C THR A 63 -29.78 5.24 12.56
N LYS A 64 -29.60 6.49 12.10
CA LYS A 64 -29.83 6.91 10.70
C LYS A 64 -28.52 7.16 9.93
N GLY A 65 -27.37 7.12 10.59
CA GLY A 65 -26.07 7.42 9.99
C GLY A 65 -25.18 8.25 10.89
N GLU A 66 -24.15 8.83 10.31
CA GLU A 66 -23.06 9.49 11.03
C GLU A 66 -23.09 11.02 10.87
N LEU A 67 -22.88 11.73 11.97
CA LEU A 67 -22.59 13.16 12.01
C LEU A 67 -21.13 13.40 12.37
N ARG A 68 -20.52 14.46 11.84
CA ARG A 68 -19.23 14.99 12.32
C ARG A 68 -19.43 16.34 12.97
N LEU A 69 -18.95 16.49 14.20
CA LEU A 69 -19.02 17.71 14.99
C LEU A 69 -17.62 18.31 15.16
N GLU A 70 -17.46 19.60 14.89
CA GLU A 70 -16.23 20.35 15.15
C GLU A 70 -16.44 21.30 16.33
N ILE A 71 -15.54 21.32 17.31
CA ILE A 71 -15.59 22.22 18.46
C ILE A 71 -15.21 23.64 18.02
N ILE A 72 -16.06 24.64 18.34
CA ILE A 72 -15.86 26.02 17.86
C ILE A 72 -15.03 26.87 18.85
N ASP A 73 -15.16 26.61 20.16
CA ASP A 73 -14.38 27.29 21.21
C ASP A 73 -14.02 26.32 22.35
N HIS A 74 -12.79 25.82 22.33
CA HIS A 74 -12.25 24.88 23.32
C HIS A 74 -12.13 25.46 24.74
N LEU A 75 -12.18 26.79 24.89
CA LEU A 75 -12.08 27.44 26.20
C LEU A 75 -13.45 27.61 26.87
N SER A 76 -14.54 27.44 26.13
CA SER A 76 -15.91 27.49 26.66
C SER A 76 -16.16 26.34 27.65
N ALA A 77 -17.00 26.60 28.66
CA ALA A 77 -17.33 25.62 29.68
C ALA A 77 -18.10 24.43 29.09
N SER A 78 -18.99 24.71 28.14
CA SER A 78 -19.74 23.73 27.37
C SER A 78 -18.82 22.84 26.53
N ALA A 79 -17.84 23.39 25.81
CA ALA A 79 -16.89 22.57 25.05
C ALA A 79 -16.02 21.71 25.97
N ARG A 80 -15.51 22.25 27.07
CA ARG A 80 -14.72 21.46 28.04
C ARG A 80 -15.53 20.31 28.60
N ARG A 81 -16.79 20.56 28.96
CA ARG A 81 -17.67 19.52 29.48
C ARG A 81 -17.96 18.44 28.44
N TRP A 82 -18.13 18.82 27.18
CA TRP A 82 -18.22 17.85 26.08
C TRP A 82 -16.94 17.01 25.97
N MET A 83 -15.77 17.64 25.92
CA MET A 83 -14.48 16.94 25.74
C MET A 83 -14.14 16.01 26.90
N GLU A 84 -14.53 16.37 28.13
CA GLU A 84 -14.30 15.56 29.33
C GLU A 84 -15.17 14.29 29.37
N ASP A 85 -16.39 14.33 28.83
CA ASP A 85 -17.39 13.29 29.09
C ASP A 85 -18.42 13.13 27.96
N PHE A 86 -17.97 13.14 26.71
CA PHE A 86 -18.85 12.97 25.55
C PHE A 86 -19.59 11.62 25.54
N ARG A 87 -19.00 10.57 26.15
CA ARG A 87 -19.62 9.23 26.20
C ARG A 87 -20.91 9.18 27.00
N GLN A 88 -21.13 10.10 27.94
CA GLN A 88 -22.38 10.15 28.70
C GLN A 88 -23.60 10.43 27.78
N TYR A 89 -23.37 10.99 26.59
CA TYR A 89 -24.42 11.30 25.62
C TYR A 89 -24.72 10.11 24.69
N GLU A 90 -24.07 8.96 24.87
CA GLU A 90 -24.42 7.74 24.14
C GLU A 90 -25.73 7.14 24.67
N GLY A 91 -26.51 6.54 23.78
CA GLY A 91 -27.81 5.94 24.11
C GLY A 91 -28.97 6.92 24.27
N ILE A 92 -28.72 8.23 24.33
CA ILE A 92 -29.79 9.22 24.43
C ILE A 92 -30.64 9.27 23.15
N SER A 93 -31.94 9.41 23.31
CA SER A 93 -32.91 9.39 22.20
C SER A 93 -33.34 10.80 21.80
N LEU A 94 -33.87 10.94 20.58
CA LEU A 94 -34.47 12.19 20.12
C LEU A 94 -35.70 12.51 20.97
N ARG A 95 -35.67 13.65 21.67
CA ARG A 95 -36.76 14.08 22.55
C ARG A 95 -37.81 14.88 21.80
N TRP A 96 -37.36 15.87 21.02
CA TRP A 96 -38.23 16.74 20.23
C TRP A 96 -37.48 17.28 19.02
N GLY A 97 -38.24 17.66 18.00
CA GLY A 97 -37.75 18.33 16.80
C GLY A 97 -38.76 19.36 16.33
N SER A 98 -38.26 20.46 15.80
CA SER A 98 -39.02 21.54 15.19
C SER A 98 -38.43 21.87 13.81
N LYS A 99 -38.97 22.90 13.15
CA LYS A 99 -38.36 23.43 11.91
C LYS A 99 -37.00 24.11 12.15
N ASP A 100 -36.75 24.56 13.38
CA ASP A 100 -35.61 25.41 13.73
C ASP A 100 -34.50 24.62 14.45
N ALA A 101 -34.84 23.57 15.22
CA ALA A 101 -33.88 22.77 15.96
C ALA A 101 -34.39 21.35 16.26
N THR A 102 -33.46 20.42 16.51
CA THR A 102 -33.74 19.07 17.04
C THR A 102 -32.94 18.82 18.30
N ALA A 103 -33.49 18.08 19.26
CA ALA A 103 -32.86 17.90 20.57
C ALA A 103 -32.88 16.45 21.05
N PHE A 104 -31.70 15.97 21.45
CA PHE A 104 -31.48 14.65 22.03
C PHE A 104 -31.33 14.72 23.54
N GLY A 105 -31.95 13.80 24.28
CA GLY A 105 -31.91 13.79 25.74
C GLY A 105 -33.15 13.12 26.36
N PRO A 106 -33.42 13.34 27.66
CA PRO A 106 -32.69 14.23 28.57
C PRO A 106 -31.43 13.57 29.18
N PHE A 107 -30.51 14.40 29.67
CA PHE A 107 -29.40 14.00 30.55
C PHE A 107 -29.18 15.05 31.66
N SER A 108 -28.36 14.72 32.64
CA SER A 108 -28.02 15.63 33.74
C SER A 108 -26.68 16.30 33.50
N GLU A 109 -26.59 17.59 33.79
CA GLU A 109 -25.34 18.34 33.69
C GLU A 109 -25.15 19.32 34.85
N SER A 110 -23.89 19.62 35.16
CA SER A 110 -23.52 20.62 36.18
C SER A 110 -23.45 22.05 35.61
N LEU A 111 -23.61 22.22 34.30
CA LEU A 111 -23.63 23.53 33.65
C LEU A 111 -24.83 24.35 34.12
N LYS A 112 -24.62 25.65 34.33
CA LYS A 112 -25.67 26.56 34.79
C LYS A 112 -26.49 27.06 33.60
N PRO A 113 -27.80 26.74 33.51
CA PRO A 113 -28.64 27.27 32.45
C PRO A 113 -29.00 28.74 32.72
N GLU A 114 -29.06 29.54 31.66
CA GLU A 114 -29.42 30.95 31.74
C GLU A 114 -30.78 31.26 31.11
N ARG A 115 -31.40 32.36 31.52
CA ARG A 115 -32.66 32.87 30.95
C ARG A 115 -32.39 33.97 29.95
N ASN A 116 -31.78 33.62 28.83
CA ASN A 116 -31.32 34.55 27.81
C ASN A 116 -31.65 34.03 26.40
N LEU A 117 -31.80 34.95 25.44
CA LEU A 117 -31.91 34.57 24.03
C LEU A 117 -30.55 34.11 23.53
N THR A 118 -30.46 32.87 23.06
CA THR A 118 -29.26 32.34 22.41
C THR A 118 -29.43 32.49 20.91
N LYS A 119 -28.47 33.16 20.25
CA LYS A 119 -28.38 33.15 18.79
C LYS A 119 -27.70 31.85 18.36
N LEU A 120 -28.34 31.12 17.44
CA LEU A 120 -27.80 29.91 16.85
C LEU A 120 -27.75 30.09 15.34
N ASP A 121 -26.59 29.87 14.74
CA ASP A 121 -26.46 29.74 13.31
C ASP A 121 -26.90 28.34 12.89
N LYS A 122 -27.12 28.16 11.58
CA LYS A 122 -27.43 26.84 11.04
C LYS A 122 -26.28 25.87 11.30
N TYR A 123 -26.63 24.68 11.80
CA TYR A 123 -25.73 23.59 12.17
C TYR A 123 -24.96 23.75 13.48
N ASP A 124 -25.24 24.78 14.26
CA ASP A 124 -24.65 24.90 15.59
C ASP A 124 -25.20 23.83 16.53
N VAL A 125 -24.37 23.44 17.49
CA VAL A 125 -24.68 22.47 18.54
C VAL A 125 -24.50 23.14 19.90
N ALA A 126 -25.52 23.04 20.74
CA ALA A 126 -25.55 23.67 22.05
C ALA A 126 -26.16 22.75 23.11
N PHE A 127 -25.84 23.01 24.38
CA PHE A 127 -26.59 22.44 25.49
C PHE A 127 -27.86 23.26 25.75
N SER A 128 -28.97 22.59 26.03
CA SER A 128 -30.27 23.21 26.32
C SER A 128 -30.93 22.58 27.54
N ALA A 129 -31.23 23.36 28.58
CA ALA A 129 -31.94 22.88 29.77
C ALA A 129 -33.44 23.14 29.67
N GLY A 130 -34.22 22.07 29.48
CA GLY A 130 -35.68 22.15 29.46
C GLY A 130 -36.21 22.60 30.82
N GLY A 131 -36.87 23.76 30.87
CA GLY A 131 -37.37 24.35 32.11
C GLY A 131 -36.28 24.88 33.04
N TYR A 132 -35.07 25.13 32.53
CA TYR A 132 -33.89 25.59 33.30
C TYR A 132 -33.50 24.64 34.44
N ASN A 133 -33.79 23.35 34.28
CA ASN A 133 -33.46 22.31 35.25
C ASN A 133 -32.15 21.61 34.84
N PRO A 134 -31.10 21.65 35.68
CA PRO A 134 -29.84 20.96 35.39
C PRO A 134 -29.94 19.44 35.24
N SER A 135 -31.03 18.81 35.69
CA SER A 135 -31.29 17.38 35.45
C SER A 135 -32.04 17.10 34.14
N ASN A 136 -32.29 18.11 33.31
CA ASN A 136 -33.11 18.02 32.09
C ASN A 136 -32.43 18.73 30.90
N PHE A 137 -31.13 18.49 30.74
CA PHE A 137 -30.37 18.97 29.60
C PHE A 137 -30.61 18.14 28.35
N HIS A 138 -30.43 18.78 27.21
CA HIS A 138 -30.53 18.20 25.88
C HIS A 138 -29.37 18.68 25.03
N LEU A 139 -28.94 17.85 24.09
CA LEU A 139 -28.02 18.19 23.04
C LEU A 139 -28.83 18.71 21.86
N LEU A 140 -28.77 20.02 21.64
CA LEU A 140 -29.57 20.73 20.66
C LEU A 140 -28.76 20.95 19.38
N PHE A 141 -29.34 20.57 18.24
CA PHE A 141 -28.80 20.79 16.90
C PHE A 141 -29.67 21.81 16.16
N SER A 142 -29.06 22.92 15.74
CA SER A 142 -29.73 23.97 14.99
C SER A 142 -29.91 23.61 13.51
N LEU A 143 -31.13 23.72 12.99
CA LEU A 143 -31.51 23.43 11.60
C LEU A 143 -31.59 24.69 10.72
N ALA A 144 -31.69 25.87 11.33
CA ALA A 144 -31.77 27.17 10.67
C ALA A 144 -31.20 28.27 11.58
N GLU A 145 -30.80 29.42 11.01
CA GLU A 145 -30.43 30.57 11.83
C GLU A 145 -31.66 31.10 12.58
N HIS A 146 -31.57 31.19 13.91
CA HIS A 146 -32.65 31.71 14.75
C HIS A 146 -32.14 32.18 16.11
N SER A 147 -33.01 32.86 16.85
CA SER A 147 -32.78 33.22 18.25
C SER A 147 -33.96 32.77 19.10
N ALA A 148 -33.67 32.02 20.15
CA ALA A 148 -34.67 31.52 21.09
C ALA A 148 -34.02 31.28 22.46
N ASP A 149 -34.84 31.29 23.51
CA ASP A 149 -34.41 30.90 24.85
C ASP A 149 -34.60 29.38 25.01
N TYR A 150 -33.48 28.67 25.01
CA TYR A 150 -33.41 27.23 25.20
C TYR A 150 -32.87 26.83 26.57
N GLY A 151 -32.69 27.78 27.50
CA GLY A 151 -31.99 27.52 28.75
C GLY A 151 -30.54 27.06 28.53
N ALA A 152 -29.86 27.59 27.50
CA ALA A 152 -28.47 27.28 27.24
C ALA A 152 -27.56 27.96 28.29
N PRO A 153 -26.34 27.44 28.51
CA PRO A 153 -25.34 28.16 29.31
C PRO A 153 -24.90 29.47 28.62
N GLU A 154 -24.25 30.35 29.38
CA GLU A 154 -23.86 31.71 28.93
C GLU A 154 -22.96 31.69 27.67
N ASP A 155 -22.15 30.65 27.52
CA ASP A 155 -21.21 30.48 26.41
C ASP A 155 -21.87 30.03 25.09
N GLY A 156 -23.15 29.66 25.11
CA GLY A 156 -23.93 29.38 23.89
C GLY A 156 -23.51 28.08 23.16
N PRO A 157 -23.48 28.06 21.82
CA PRO A 157 -23.10 26.88 21.06
C PRO A 157 -21.61 26.56 21.20
N PHE A 158 -21.30 25.28 21.43
CA PHE A 158 -19.92 24.83 21.66
C PHE A 158 -19.33 24.08 20.45
N ALA A 159 -20.16 23.60 19.53
CA ALA A 159 -19.73 22.82 18.38
C ALA A 159 -20.59 23.11 17.13
N LYS A 160 -20.12 22.65 15.97
CA LYS A 160 -20.82 22.75 14.69
C LYS A 160 -20.88 21.41 13.98
N VAL A 161 -22.00 21.08 13.36
CA VAL A 161 -22.08 19.93 12.46
C VAL A 161 -21.35 20.27 11.15
N VAL A 162 -20.23 19.60 10.88
CA VAL A 162 -19.42 19.77 9.66
C VAL A 162 -19.72 18.69 8.62
N GLY A 163 -20.05 17.47 9.07
CA GLY A 163 -20.40 16.31 8.23
C GLY A 163 -21.76 15.70 8.60
N GLY A 164 -22.41 15.01 7.66
CA GLY A 164 -23.72 14.37 7.90
C GLY A 164 -24.93 15.32 7.96
N LYS A 165 -24.78 16.60 7.57
CA LYS A 165 -25.80 17.66 7.66
C LYS A 165 -27.20 17.29 7.16
N LYS A 166 -27.30 16.44 6.12
CA LYS A 166 -28.58 15.98 5.57
C LYS A 166 -29.40 15.12 6.55
N LEU A 167 -28.73 14.47 7.51
CA LEU A 167 -29.37 13.62 8.51
C LEU A 167 -30.19 14.42 9.51
N LEU A 168 -29.78 15.65 9.82
CA LEU A 168 -30.41 16.51 10.83
C LEU A 168 -31.91 16.74 10.58
N THR A 169 -32.34 16.75 9.32
CA THR A 169 -33.76 16.91 8.92
C THR A 169 -34.51 15.58 8.76
N SER A 170 -33.87 14.45 8.98
CA SER A 170 -34.42 13.10 8.76
C SER A 170 -34.67 12.29 10.03
N PHE A 171 -34.29 12.83 11.19
CA PHE A 171 -34.45 12.14 12.46
C PHE A 171 -35.92 12.00 12.88
N GLU A 172 -36.24 10.83 13.42
CA GLU A 172 -37.52 10.45 13.97
C GLU A 172 -37.39 10.17 15.48
N ARG A 173 -38.51 10.10 16.21
CA ARG A 173 -38.50 9.90 17.66
C ARG A 173 -37.85 8.59 18.13
N SER A 174 -37.73 7.59 17.25
CA SER A 174 -37.04 6.32 17.54
C SER A 174 -35.52 6.43 17.44
N ASP A 175 -35.01 7.54 16.91
CA ASP A 175 -33.58 7.70 16.68
C ASP A 175 -32.83 8.04 17.96
N ARG A 176 -31.60 7.54 18.04
CA ARG A 176 -30.73 7.67 19.19
C ARG A 176 -29.28 7.81 18.76
N ILE A 177 -28.49 8.41 19.64
CA ILE A 177 -27.04 8.37 19.55
C ILE A 177 -26.60 6.96 19.97
N LEU A 178 -25.85 6.29 19.11
CA LEU A 178 -25.36 4.94 19.36
C LEU A 178 -23.98 4.99 20.00
N GLU A 179 -23.11 5.85 19.49
CA GLU A 179 -21.70 5.91 19.86
C GLU A 179 -21.14 7.28 19.48
N ILE A 180 -20.20 7.80 20.29
CA ILE A 180 -19.46 9.02 20.00
C ILE A 180 -17.97 8.71 20.09
N GLU A 181 -17.24 8.99 19.02
CA GLU A 181 -15.80 8.76 18.91
C GLU A 181 -15.09 10.09 18.65
N PRO A 182 -14.00 10.43 19.35
CA PRO A 182 -13.15 11.53 18.95
C PRO A 182 -12.50 11.20 17.60
N VAL A 183 -12.50 12.14 16.66
CA VAL A 183 -11.73 12.04 15.44
C VAL A 183 -10.33 12.56 15.78
N ILE A 184 -9.42 11.62 16.02
CA ILE A 184 -8.02 11.93 16.30
C ILE A 184 -7.37 12.19 14.94
N GLU A 185 -7.09 13.46 14.62
CA GLU A 185 -6.13 13.79 13.57
C GLU A 185 -4.76 13.31 14.05
N TRP A 186 -4.36 12.12 13.60
CA TRP A 186 -3.14 11.41 14.02
C TRP A 186 -1.84 12.21 13.83
N GLN A 187 -1.85 13.29 13.04
CA GLN A 187 -0.63 13.81 12.44
C GLN A 187 0.06 14.99 13.13
N GLU A 188 -0.58 15.80 13.98
CA GLU A 188 0.07 17.05 14.41
C GLU A 188 0.71 17.05 15.82
N SER A 189 0.46 16.06 16.68
CA SER A 189 0.84 16.19 18.11
C SER A 189 1.56 15.00 18.77
N ALA A 190 1.59 13.82 18.16
CA ALA A 190 2.34 12.68 18.72
C ALA A 190 3.79 12.68 18.23
N LYS A 191 4.76 12.72 19.17
CA LYS A 191 6.18 12.54 18.84
C LYS A 191 6.36 11.14 18.27
N HIS A 192 6.98 11.04 17.11
CA HIS A 192 7.31 9.76 16.49
C HIS A 192 8.71 9.79 15.89
N LEU A 193 9.24 8.60 15.64
CA LEU A 193 10.48 8.36 14.94
C LEU A 193 10.24 7.24 13.92
N VAL A 194 10.75 7.41 12.71
CA VAL A 194 10.87 6.31 11.75
C VAL A 194 12.35 6.08 11.51
N THR A 195 12.78 4.82 11.60
CA THR A 195 14.20 4.45 11.52
C THR A 195 14.36 3.02 11.03
N ASP A 196 15.46 2.75 10.36
CA ASP A 196 15.95 1.42 10.00
C ASP A 196 16.97 0.87 11.03
N ASP A 197 17.38 1.67 12.04
CA ASP A 197 18.31 1.25 13.08
C ASP A 197 17.61 0.42 14.16
N THR A 198 17.79 -0.89 14.08
CA THR A 198 17.23 -1.85 15.04
C THR A 198 17.88 -1.79 16.43
N ASN A 199 18.96 -1.01 16.63
CA ASN A 199 19.56 -0.75 17.93
C ASN A 199 18.87 0.39 18.69
N THR A 200 17.91 1.08 18.07
CA THR A 200 17.14 2.14 18.73
C THR A 200 16.48 1.61 20.01
N ILE A 201 16.69 2.31 21.12
CA ILE A 201 16.14 1.95 22.44
C ILE A 201 14.67 2.37 22.52
N LEU A 202 13.83 1.47 23.03
CA LEU A 202 12.42 1.72 23.30
C LEU A 202 12.22 2.22 24.73
N GLU A 203 11.27 3.13 24.90
CA GLU A 203 10.86 3.65 26.21
C GLU A 203 9.54 3.00 26.64
N ASP A 204 9.26 3.05 27.96
CA ASP A 204 7.97 2.59 28.48
C ASP A 204 6.80 3.31 27.81
N GLY A 205 5.88 2.53 27.27
CA GLY A 205 4.66 2.96 26.56
C GLY A 205 4.86 3.27 25.08
N ASP A 206 6.05 3.07 24.52
CA ASP A 206 6.27 3.23 23.07
C ASP A 206 5.46 2.22 22.25
N GLY A 207 4.97 2.67 21.09
CA GLY A 207 4.34 1.83 20.07
C GLY A 207 5.28 1.58 18.90
N LEU A 208 5.70 0.33 18.70
CA LEU A 208 6.54 -0.12 17.60
C LEU A 208 5.68 -0.72 16.48
N PHE A 209 5.84 -0.24 15.25
CA PHE A 209 5.17 -0.71 14.04
C PHE A 209 6.22 -1.18 13.03
N THR A 210 6.16 -2.45 12.63
CA THR A 210 7.25 -3.09 11.87
C THR A 210 6.89 -3.44 10.43
N PHE A 211 5.61 -3.45 10.08
CA PHE A 211 5.11 -3.79 8.76
C PHE A 211 3.72 -3.21 8.52
N ILE A 212 3.26 -3.29 7.27
CA ILE A 212 1.85 -3.10 6.90
C ILE A 212 1.25 -4.37 6.32
N MET A 213 -0.03 -4.60 6.57
CA MET A 213 -0.81 -5.65 5.91
C MET A 213 -1.81 -5.00 4.95
N VAL A 214 -1.71 -5.31 3.66
CA VAL A 214 -2.62 -4.83 2.62
C VAL A 214 -3.58 -5.94 2.23
N GLU A 215 -4.86 -5.76 2.53
CA GLU A 215 -5.95 -6.58 2.00
C GLU A 215 -6.25 -6.14 0.57
N LEU A 216 -6.01 -7.04 -0.39
CA LEU A 216 -6.18 -6.76 -1.82
C LEU A 216 -7.64 -6.91 -2.23
N ALA A 217 -8.11 -6.00 -3.07
CA ALA A 217 -9.46 -6.00 -3.59
C ALA A 217 -9.64 -7.14 -4.61
N LEU A 218 -10.61 -8.02 -4.37
CA LEU A 218 -10.94 -9.13 -5.26
C LEU A 218 -11.38 -8.65 -6.64
N GLU A 219 -11.89 -7.42 -6.73
CA GLU A 219 -12.28 -6.75 -7.97
C GLU A 219 -11.09 -6.21 -8.77
N SER A 220 -9.85 -6.31 -8.28
CA SER A 220 -8.63 -5.82 -8.96
C SER A 220 -7.56 -6.91 -9.14
N PRO A 221 -7.85 -8.00 -9.86
CA PRO A 221 -6.88 -9.08 -10.08
C PRO A 221 -5.61 -8.62 -10.80
N GLU A 222 -5.70 -7.76 -11.82
CA GLU A 222 -4.49 -7.24 -12.48
C GLU A 222 -3.75 -6.23 -11.61
N GLY A 223 -4.47 -5.41 -10.84
CA GLY A 223 -3.93 -4.48 -9.87
C GLY A 223 -3.16 -5.17 -8.74
N ALA A 224 -3.62 -6.33 -8.29
CA ALA A 224 -2.92 -7.17 -7.33
C ALA A 224 -1.58 -7.67 -7.88
N GLU A 225 -1.56 -8.23 -9.10
CA GLU A 225 -0.32 -8.66 -9.77
C GLU A 225 0.66 -7.50 -10.01
N PHE A 226 0.12 -6.33 -10.34
CA PHE A 226 0.92 -5.10 -10.45
C PHE A 226 1.57 -4.74 -9.11
N PHE A 227 0.82 -4.83 -8.01
CA PHE A 227 1.34 -4.56 -6.68
C PHE A 227 2.37 -5.59 -6.25
N PHE A 228 2.16 -6.89 -6.52
CA PHE A 228 3.17 -7.92 -6.25
C PHE A 228 4.48 -7.65 -6.99
N GLY A 229 4.42 -7.17 -8.24
CA GLY A 229 5.60 -6.73 -8.97
C GLY A 229 6.30 -5.53 -8.32
N LEU A 230 5.53 -4.58 -7.77
CA LEU A 230 6.07 -3.42 -7.04
C LEU A 230 6.82 -3.88 -5.78
N ILE A 231 6.18 -4.71 -4.96
CA ILE A 231 6.70 -5.17 -3.67
C ILE A 231 7.44 -6.50 -3.78
N LYS A 232 8.02 -6.83 -4.95
CA LYS A 232 8.69 -8.13 -5.18
C LYS A 232 9.80 -8.41 -4.17
N ASP A 233 10.48 -7.34 -3.72
CA ASP A 233 11.54 -7.39 -2.72
C ASP A 233 11.00 -7.22 -1.30
N GLY A 234 9.67 -7.23 -1.13
CA GLY A 234 8.96 -7.12 0.15
C GLY A 234 8.74 -5.68 0.63
N PHE A 235 9.19 -4.68 -0.11
CA PHE A 235 9.16 -3.28 0.33
C PHE A 235 8.25 -2.42 -0.53
N PHE A 236 7.66 -1.41 0.11
CA PHE A 236 7.11 -0.24 -0.57
C PHE A 236 8.05 0.95 -0.32
N GLU A 237 8.61 1.49 -1.39
CA GLU A 237 9.62 2.55 -1.33
C GLU A 237 8.96 3.92 -1.39
N VAL A 238 9.13 4.72 -0.34
CA VAL A 238 8.50 6.04 -0.27
C VAL A 238 9.33 7.07 -1.05
N ASP A 239 9.05 7.21 -2.34
CA ASP A 239 9.71 8.18 -3.22
C ASP A 239 9.19 9.62 -3.04
N TYR A 240 7.92 9.74 -2.68
CA TYR A 240 7.23 11.01 -2.54
C TYR A 240 6.17 10.93 -1.46
N GLU A 241 6.05 12.01 -0.71
CA GLU A 241 5.04 12.17 0.33
C GLU A 241 4.29 13.49 0.19
N SER A 242 3.07 13.47 0.71
CA SER A 242 2.22 14.64 0.93
C SER A 242 1.45 14.45 2.23
N SER A 243 0.67 15.46 2.62
CA SER A 243 -0.25 15.31 3.75
C SER A 243 -1.30 14.22 3.51
N SER A 244 -1.73 14.03 2.26
CA SER A 244 -2.84 13.11 1.94
C SER A 244 -2.45 11.72 1.43
N PHE A 245 -1.18 11.48 1.11
CA PHE A 245 -0.70 10.18 0.62
C PHE A 245 0.83 10.09 0.61
N ILE A 246 1.33 8.86 0.55
CA ILE A 246 2.68 8.51 0.09
C ILE A 246 2.61 7.76 -1.24
N SER A 247 3.71 7.73 -1.99
CA SER A 247 3.77 6.99 -3.26
C SER A 247 5.12 6.36 -3.54
N ASP A 248 5.05 5.19 -4.17
CA ASP A 248 6.16 4.48 -4.78
C ASP A 248 6.08 4.67 -6.32
N THR A 249 7.23 4.99 -6.91
CA THR A 249 7.35 5.30 -8.33
C THR A 249 8.22 4.31 -9.10
N SER A 250 8.61 3.20 -8.48
CA SER A 250 9.45 2.15 -9.07
C SER A 250 8.86 1.57 -10.36
N LEU A 251 7.53 1.49 -10.45
CA LEU A 251 6.82 1.04 -11.65
C LEU A 251 6.26 2.18 -12.52
N LYS A 252 6.74 3.41 -12.35
CA LYS A 252 6.31 4.54 -13.18
C LYS A 252 6.61 4.27 -14.65
N GLY A 253 5.56 4.30 -15.48
CA GLY A 253 5.62 3.98 -16.91
C GLY A 253 5.04 2.61 -17.24
N GLU A 254 4.91 1.72 -16.25
CA GLU A 254 4.18 0.48 -16.40
C GLU A 254 2.68 0.72 -16.43
N ILE A 255 1.98 -0.02 -17.28
CA ILE A 255 0.53 0.12 -17.48
C ILE A 255 -0.17 -0.93 -16.62
N CYS A 256 -1.07 -0.45 -15.77
CA CYS A 256 -2.03 -1.28 -15.03
C CYS A 256 -3.44 -1.03 -15.57
N SER A 257 -4.25 -2.08 -15.64
CA SER A 257 -5.67 -1.97 -15.98
C SER A 257 -6.43 -1.19 -14.92
N PHE A 258 -7.50 -0.53 -15.35
CA PHE A 258 -8.46 0.11 -14.47
C PHE A 258 -9.58 -0.87 -14.17
N GLU A 259 -9.69 -1.31 -12.92
CA GLU A 259 -10.57 -2.41 -12.51
C GLU A 259 -11.58 -1.97 -11.44
N ASN A 260 -11.16 -1.12 -10.50
CA ASN A 260 -11.98 -0.77 -9.34
C ASN A 260 -12.08 0.75 -9.11
N PHE A 261 -13.30 1.27 -9.24
CA PHE A 261 -13.64 2.67 -9.01
C PHE A 261 -14.20 2.86 -7.59
N GLU A 262 -13.31 3.13 -6.63
CA GLU A 262 -13.67 3.40 -5.24
C GLU A 262 -13.14 4.76 -4.77
N ALA A 263 -13.79 5.32 -3.74
CA ALA A 263 -13.21 6.42 -2.96
C ALA A 263 -11.92 5.96 -2.28
N ARG A 264 -10.91 6.82 -2.28
CA ARG A 264 -9.60 6.54 -1.67
C ARG A 264 -9.66 6.97 -0.23
N LYS A 265 -10.23 6.11 0.62
CA LYS A 265 -10.30 6.31 2.08
C LYS A 265 -8.90 6.27 2.68
N ASP A 266 -8.78 6.66 3.94
CA ASP A 266 -7.54 6.48 4.69
C ASP A 266 -7.06 5.02 4.62
N GLY A 267 -5.76 4.81 4.37
CA GLY A 267 -5.18 3.49 4.16
C GLY A 267 -5.54 2.78 2.84
N ALA A 268 -6.29 3.40 1.92
CA ALA A 268 -6.49 2.83 0.59
C ALA A 268 -5.17 2.73 -0.17
N VAL A 269 -5.01 1.67 -0.97
CA VAL A 269 -3.88 1.46 -1.87
C VAL A 269 -4.41 1.51 -3.30
N TRP A 270 -3.83 2.35 -4.16
CA TRP A 270 -4.27 2.48 -5.55
C TRP A 270 -3.14 2.75 -6.50
N VAL A 271 -3.35 2.34 -7.75
CA VAL A 271 -2.44 2.60 -8.87
C VAL A 271 -3.02 3.66 -9.79
N ARG A 272 -2.17 4.51 -10.34
CA ARG A 272 -2.56 5.41 -11.43
C ARG A 272 -2.48 4.69 -12.77
N THR A 273 -3.62 4.54 -13.43
CA THR A 273 -3.76 3.76 -14.67
C THR A 273 -3.59 4.59 -15.94
N ALA A 274 -3.70 5.92 -15.85
CA ALA A 274 -3.59 6.80 -17.01
C ALA A 274 -3.03 8.20 -16.72
N GLY A 275 -2.44 8.81 -17.76
CA GLY A 275 -1.91 10.17 -17.75
C GLY A 275 -0.52 10.28 -17.12
N TYR A 276 -0.13 11.48 -16.72
CA TYR A 276 1.18 11.72 -16.11
C TYR A 276 1.33 10.95 -14.79
N GLY A 277 2.39 10.14 -14.69
CA GLY A 277 2.63 9.28 -13.54
C GLY A 277 1.84 7.97 -13.56
N THR A 278 1.43 7.48 -14.73
CA THR A 278 0.93 6.11 -14.90
C THR A 278 1.92 5.11 -14.30
N GLY A 279 1.40 4.09 -13.61
CA GLY A 279 2.17 3.05 -12.94
C GLY A 279 2.66 3.42 -11.53
N LYS A 280 2.48 4.67 -11.09
CA LYS A 280 2.72 5.03 -9.69
C LYS A 280 1.68 4.40 -8.78
N VAL A 281 2.13 3.86 -7.65
CA VAL A 281 1.28 3.30 -6.61
C VAL A 281 1.29 4.22 -5.40
N PHE A 282 0.14 4.37 -4.76
CA PHE A 282 -0.10 5.31 -3.69
C PHE A 282 -0.78 4.63 -2.51
N ILE A 283 -0.51 5.15 -1.32
CA ILE A 283 -1.21 4.79 -0.09
C ILE A 283 -1.79 6.07 0.53
N SER A 284 -3.09 6.07 0.84
CA SER A 284 -3.79 7.22 1.43
C SER A 284 -3.41 7.45 2.88
N ARG A 285 -3.34 8.73 3.23
CA ARG A 285 -3.34 9.25 4.61
C ARG A 285 -4.60 10.06 4.93
N ASP A 286 -5.43 10.28 3.91
CA ASP A 286 -6.62 11.12 3.99
C ASP A 286 -7.65 10.65 2.95
N GLU A 287 -8.91 10.97 3.22
CA GLU A 287 -10.04 10.59 2.38
C GLU A 287 -10.10 11.47 1.11
N ARG A 288 -10.11 10.83 -0.05
CA ARG A 288 -10.29 11.48 -1.35
C ARG A 288 -11.39 10.82 -2.15
N THR A 289 -12.06 11.61 -2.98
CA THR A 289 -13.06 11.07 -3.93
C THR A 289 -12.42 10.11 -4.93
N ALA A 290 -13.27 9.21 -5.46
CA ALA A 290 -12.93 8.32 -6.55
C ALA A 290 -12.47 9.11 -7.80
N SER A 291 -11.66 8.47 -8.63
CA SER A 291 -11.04 9.08 -9.81
C SER A 291 -11.03 8.11 -10.97
N VAL A 292 -11.32 8.60 -12.18
CA VAL A 292 -11.40 7.79 -13.40
C VAL A 292 -10.03 7.35 -13.95
N VAL A 293 -8.94 7.75 -13.28
CA VAL A 293 -7.56 7.38 -13.66
C VAL A 293 -6.82 6.68 -12.51
N HIS A 294 -7.53 6.32 -11.43
CA HIS A 294 -7.00 5.63 -10.27
C HIS A 294 -7.82 4.38 -10.00
N SER A 295 -7.18 3.21 -10.01
CA SER A 295 -7.81 1.94 -9.65
C SER A 295 -7.41 1.57 -8.23
N VAL A 296 -8.38 1.40 -7.33
CA VAL A 296 -8.12 0.99 -5.94
C VAL A 296 -7.87 -0.52 -5.90
N ILE A 297 -6.68 -0.92 -5.48
CA ILE A 297 -6.21 -2.30 -5.53
C ILE A 297 -6.29 -3.01 -4.18
N GLY A 298 -6.51 -2.27 -3.08
CA GLY A 298 -6.57 -2.83 -1.74
C GLY A 298 -6.64 -1.77 -0.66
N HIS A 299 -6.64 -2.21 0.59
CA HIS A 299 -6.71 -1.37 1.77
C HIS A 299 -5.77 -1.89 2.86
N ILE A 300 -5.24 -1.00 3.67
CA ILE A 300 -4.44 -1.38 4.82
C ILE A 300 -5.34 -1.91 5.92
N GLN A 301 -5.07 -3.15 6.32
CA GLN A 301 -5.73 -3.85 7.41
C GLN A 301 -4.98 -3.68 8.74
N GLN A 302 -3.64 -3.56 8.69
CA GLN A 302 -2.77 -3.39 9.87
C GLN A 302 -1.58 -2.47 9.55
N GLY A 303 -1.14 -1.70 10.55
CA GLY A 303 0.05 -0.83 10.44
C GLY A 303 -0.22 0.52 9.77
N ILE A 304 -1.45 1.05 9.83
CA ILE A 304 -1.78 2.36 9.26
C ILE A 304 -0.96 3.49 9.91
N GLU A 305 -0.62 3.35 11.18
CA GLU A 305 0.23 4.28 11.92
C GLU A 305 1.59 4.46 11.24
N LEU A 306 2.16 3.36 10.71
CA LEU A 306 3.42 3.40 9.98
C LEU A 306 3.30 4.25 8.71
N ILE A 307 2.15 4.23 8.02
CA ILE A 307 1.91 5.07 6.84
C ILE A 307 1.84 6.55 7.19
N HIS A 308 1.21 6.90 8.32
CA HIS A 308 1.14 8.29 8.75
C HIS A 308 2.49 8.85 9.20
N MET A 309 3.37 8.00 9.76
CA MET A 309 4.71 8.38 10.21
C MET A 309 5.77 8.31 9.09
N ALA A 310 5.59 7.44 8.10
CA ALA A 310 6.56 7.23 7.03
C ALA A 310 6.86 8.55 6.28
N GLY A 311 7.94 8.58 5.51
CA GLY A 311 8.38 9.79 4.84
C GLY A 311 9.30 9.42 3.70
N LYS A 312 9.67 10.43 2.90
CA LYS A 312 10.50 10.17 1.73
C LYS A 312 11.82 9.49 2.13
N GLY A 313 12.15 8.38 1.46
CA GLY A 313 13.37 7.60 1.68
C GLY A 313 13.21 6.45 2.66
N HIS A 314 12.03 6.24 3.24
CA HIS A 314 11.74 5.06 4.07
C HIS A 314 11.29 3.88 3.20
N SER A 315 11.70 2.68 3.60
CA SER A 315 11.35 1.40 2.95
C SER A 315 10.43 0.61 3.88
N ILE A 316 9.16 0.48 3.51
CA ILE A 316 8.13 -0.11 4.39
C ILE A 316 7.99 -1.60 4.07
N PHE A 317 8.13 -2.49 5.07
CA PHE A 317 7.87 -3.91 4.87
C PHE A 317 6.36 -4.17 4.66
N VAL A 318 6.02 -4.82 3.55
CA VAL A 318 4.63 -5.08 3.14
C VAL A 318 4.33 -6.58 3.16
N LYS A 319 3.19 -6.91 3.75
CA LYS A 319 2.50 -8.20 3.54
C LYS A 319 1.16 -7.96 2.86
N THR A 320 0.70 -8.95 2.12
CA THR A 320 -0.59 -8.89 1.43
C THR A 320 -1.50 -10.05 1.82
N ASP A 321 -2.80 -9.81 1.76
CA ASP A 321 -3.83 -10.82 1.80
C ASP A 321 -4.75 -10.69 0.57
N PRO A 322 -4.80 -11.68 -0.34
CA PRO A 322 -4.00 -12.91 -0.34
C PRO A 322 -2.51 -12.67 -0.60
N ALA A 323 -1.69 -13.64 -0.17
CA ALA A 323 -0.29 -13.73 -0.59
C ALA A 323 -0.20 -14.17 -2.07
N PRO A 324 0.84 -13.73 -2.81
CA PRO A 324 1.00 -14.09 -4.23
C PRO A 324 1.20 -15.59 -4.44
N ILE A 325 0.58 -16.15 -5.48
CA ILE A 325 0.83 -17.54 -5.91
C ILE A 325 2.03 -17.58 -6.85
N ASN A 326 3.21 -17.81 -6.28
CA ASN A 326 4.49 -17.82 -6.99
C ASN A 326 4.91 -19.24 -7.37
N ILE A 327 4.29 -19.83 -8.40
CA ILE A 327 4.65 -21.17 -8.90
C ILE A 327 5.35 -21.17 -10.27
N LEU A 328 5.51 -20.00 -10.89
CA LEU A 328 6.29 -19.84 -12.12
C LEU A 328 7.78 -20.10 -11.83
N GLY A 329 8.43 -20.89 -12.69
CA GLY A 329 9.80 -21.35 -12.51
C GLY A 329 9.95 -22.60 -11.64
N MET A 330 8.88 -23.07 -10.98
CA MET A 330 8.91 -24.31 -10.19
C MET A 330 8.64 -25.55 -11.07
N GLY A 331 9.06 -26.72 -10.57
CA GLY A 331 8.60 -28.00 -11.10
C GLY A 331 7.17 -28.34 -10.66
N PHE A 332 6.46 -29.17 -11.44
CA PHE A 332 5.07 -29.51 -11.15
C PHE A 332 4.84 -30.11 -9.75
N LYS A 333 5.77 -30.94 -9.27
CA LYS A 333 5.66 -31.60 -7.96
C LYS A 333 5.74 -30.61 -6.80
N GLU A 334 6.61 -29.61 -6.90
CA GLU A 334 6.76 -28.56 -5.91
C GLU A 334 5.53 -27.64 -5.91
N ALA A 335 5.10 -27.22 -7.10
CA ALA A 335 3.92 -26.39 -7.28
C ALA A 335 2.63 -27.05 -6.76
N GLU A 336 2.45 -28.36 -6.99
CA GLU A 336 1.29 -29.11 -6.50
C GLU A 336 1.22 -29.07 -4.96
N LYS A 337 2.34 -29.30 -4.28
CA LYS A 337 2.42 -29.22 -2.81
C LYS A 337 2.10 -27.82 -2.29
N HIS A 338 2.55 -26.77 -2.99
CA HIS A 338 2.25 -25.38 -2.63
C HIS A 338 0.75 -25.07 -2.77
N LEU A 339 0.13 -25.50 -3.87
CA LEU A 339 -1.28 -25.25 -4.17
C LEU A 339 -2.27 -26.07 -3.32
N GLU A 340 -1.89 -27.28 -2.88
CA GLU A 340 -2.70 -28.09 -1.96
C GLU A 340 -3.05 -27.34 -0.67
N GLY A 341 -2.10 -26.60 -0.10
CA GLY A 341 -2.32 -25.78 1.09
C GLY A 341 -3.31 -24.62 0.88
N LEU A 342 -3.50 -24.21 -0.37
CA LEU A 342 -4.42 -23.15 -0.78
C LEU A 342 -5.76 -23.71 -1.31
N GLY A 343 -5.91 -25.03 -1.38
CA GLY A 343 -7.10 -25.68 -1.93
C GLY A 343 -7.31 -25.44 -3.43
N VAL A 344 -6.22 -25.29 -4.19
CA VAL A 344 -6.23 -25.04 -5.64
C VAL A 344 -5.82 -26.29 -6.41
N GLU A 345 -6.61 -26.70 -7.40
CA GLU A 345 -6.29 -27.83 -8.30
C GLU A 345 -5.27 -27.41 -9.38
N LEU A 346 -4.19 -28.18 -9.55
CA LEU A 346 -3.20 -27.97 -10.61
C LEU A 346 -3.47 -28.87 -11.82
N VAL A 347 -3.76 -28.26 -12.97
CA VAL A 347 -3.86 -28.96 -14.27
C VAL A 347 -2.59 -28.73 -15.08
N ARG A 348 -1.92 -29.81 -15.47
CA ARG A 348 -0.65 -29.77 -16.22
C ARG A 348 -0.89 -29.75 -17.73
N GLU A 349 -0.29 -28.81 -18.44
CA GLU A 349 -0.28 -28.69 -19.92
C GLU A 349 1.15 -28.52 -20.47
N GLY A 350 1.33 -28.73 -21.78
CA GLY A 350 2.65 -28.62 -22.41
C GLY A 350 3.56 -29.81 -22.10
N TYR A 351 4.82 -29.53 -21.79
CA TYR A 351 5.80 -30.53 -21.38
C TYR A 351 5.57 -30.92 -19.92
N LYS A 352 5.46 -32.22 -19.61
CA LYS A 352 4.96 -32.71 -18.29
C LYS A 352 5.92 -33.68 -17.57
N GLU A 353 7.13 -33.84 -18.09
CA GLU A 353 8.14 -34.71 -17.48
C GLU A 353 8.67 -34.11 -16.17
N ASP A 354 9.49 -34.86 -15.44
CA ASP A 354 9.98 -34.47 -14.11
C ASP A 354 10.91 -33.24 -14.13
N ASP A 355 11.57 -32.94 -15.25
CA ASP A 355 12.41 -31.76 -15.48
C ASP A 355 11.62 -30.56 -16.04
N ALA A 356 10.29 -30.63 -16.05
CA ALA A 356 9.46 -29.53 -16.51
C ALA A 356 9.46 -28.37 -15.50
N ASN A 357 9.67 -27.16 -16.01
CA ASN A 357 9.49 -25.91 -15.28
C ASN A 357 8.19 -25.24 -15.74
N ILE A 358 7.40 -24.72 -14.79
CA ILE A 358 6.15 -24.01 -15.10
C ILE A 358 6.48 -22.61 -15.64
N VAL A 359 6.08 -22.33 -16.88
CA VAL A 359 6.41 -21.08 -17.57
C VAL A 359 5.20 -20.19 -17.83
N LYS A 360 3.99 -20.71 -17.66
CA LYS A 360 2.74 -19.99 -17.91
C LYS A 360 1.61 -20.54 -17.06
N LEU A 361 0.74 -19.63 -16.60
CA LEU A 361 -0.48 -19.95 -15.85
C LEU A 361 -1.73 -19.46 -16.59
N ASN A 362 -2.84 -20.16 -16.38
CA ASN A 362 -4.17 -19.76 -16.82
C ASN A 362 -5.24 -20.24 -15.79
N PRO A 363 -5.95 -19.34 -15.09
CA PRO A 363 -5.77 -17.88 -15.10
C PRO A 363 -4.38 -17.47 -14.60
N SER A 364 -3.94 -16.26 -14.94
CA SER A 364 -2.59 -15.79 -14.62
C SER A 364 -2.48 -14.94 -13.36
N SER A 365 -3.59 -14.52 -12.76
CA SER A 365 -3.61 -13.73 -11.52
C SER A 365 -3.87 -14.62 -10.31
N THR A 366 -3.27 -14.26 -9.19
CA THR A 366 -3.44 -14.92 -7.89
C THR A 366 -4.91 -14.93 -7.47
N ILE A 367 -5.59 -13.79 -7.60
CA ILE A 367 -6.99 -13.62 -7.20
C ILE A 367 -7.89 -14.55 -8.05
N ASP A 368 -7.72 -14.57 -9.38
CA ASP A 368 -8.52 -15.44 -10.24
C ASP A 368 -8.25 -16.93 -9.97
N ILE A 369 -6.99 -17.31 -9.69
CA ILE A 369 -6.64 -18.69 -9.34
C ILE A 369 -7.36 -19.12 -8.05
N LEU A 370 -7.34 -18.27 -7.01
CA LEU A 370 -7.99 -18.55 -5.73
C LEU A 370 -9.52 -18.61 -5.87
N LEU A 371 -10.12 -17.70 -6.65
CA LEU A 371 -11.56 -17.71 -6.93
C LEU A 371 -11.99 -18.95 -7.73
N ALA A 372 -11.20 -19.33 -8.75
CA ALA A 372 -11.47 -20.51 -9.57
C ALA A 372 -11.16 -21.83 -8.84
N LYS A 373 -10.34 -21.79 -7.79
CA LYS A 373 -9.77 -22.96 -7.08
C LYS A 373 -9.08 -23.95 -8.02
N LYS A 374 -8.58 -23.45 -9.15
CA LYS A 374 -8.01 -24.25 -10.22
C LYS A 374 -7.08 -23.38 -11.06
N VAL A 375 -5.94 -23.95 -11.46
CA VAL A 375 -5.02 -23.31 -12.39
C VAL A 375 -4.49 -24.31 -13.40
N ILE A 376 -4.43 -23.90 -14.66
CA ILE A 376 -3.74 -24.62 -15.73
C ILE A 376 -2.31 -24.07 -15.81
N ALA A 377 -1.32 -24.93 -15.62
CA ALA A 377 0.09 -24.60 -15.69
C ALA A 377 0.73 -25.27 -16.91
N THR A 378 1.32 -24.46 -17.80
CA THR A 378 2.09 -24.94 -18.95
C THR A 378 3.55 -25.16 -18.53
N GLY A 379 4.05 -26.38 -18.70
CA GLY A 379 5.45 -26.72 -18.46
C GLY A 379 6.31 -26.62 -19.72
N ALA A 380 7.59 -26.29 -19.53
CA ALA A 380 8.65 -26.34 -20.54
C ALA A 380 9.85 -27.14 -20.01
N PRO A 381 10.61 -27.83 -20.86
CA PRO A 381 11.82 -28.55 -20.43
C PRO A 381 12.86 -27.59 -19.86
N ASP A 382 13.60 -28.03 -18.84
CA ASP A 382 14.68 -27.25 -18.20
C ASP A 382 15.76 -26.77 -19.18
N SER A 383 15.96 -27.50 -20.28
CA SER A 383 16.90 -27.10 -21.34
C SER A 383 16.55 -25.77 -22.02
N LEU A 384 15.30 -25.31 -21.91
CA LEU A 384 14.84 -24.02 -22.45
C LEU A 384 14.79 -22.92 -21.38
N VAL A 385 15.01 -23.25 -20.10
CA VAL A 385 15.10 -22.28 -19.00
C VAL A 385 16.56 -21.92 -18.80
N ILE A 386 16.89 -20.65 -19.07
CA ILE A 386 18.25 -20.13 -19.07
C ILE A 386 18.40 -19.08 -17.98
N ARG A 387 19.36 -19.32 -17.08
CA ARG A 387 19.74 -18.37 -16.04
C ARG A 387 20.64 -17.26 -16.59
N VAL A 388 20.35 -16.03 -16.17
CA VAL A 388 21.09 -14.84 -16.56
C VAL A 388 21.47 -14.03 -15.34
N GLU A 389 22.61 -13.34 -15.43
CA GLU A 389 22.99 -12.27 -14.51
C GLU A 389 22.82 -10.94 -15.24
N LEU A 390 22.07 -10.00 -14.66
CA LEU A 390 21.84 -8.67 -15.22
C LEU A 390 22.69 -7.61 -14.51
N TYR A 391 23.14 -6.62 -15.27
CA TYR A 391 24.05 -5.56 -14.81
C TYR A 391 23.28 -4.30 -14.40
N ASP A 392 22.51 -4.37 -13.31
CA ASP A 392 21.69 -3.26 -12.81
C ASP A 392 22.48 -1.95 -12.61
N GLU A 393 23.72 -2.04 -12.13
CA GLU A 393 24.56 -0.87 -11.84
C GLU A 393 25.17 -0.24 -13.11
N LEU A 394 25.42 -1.05 -14.15
CA LEU A 394 26.07 -0.59 -15.37
C LEU A 394 25.05 -0.10 -16.41
N ALA A 395 23.90 -0.77 -16.50
CA ALA A 395 22.89 -0.51 -17.52
C ALA A 395 21.45 -0.48 -16.96
N PRO A 396 21.16 0.33 -15.93
CA PRO A 396 19.86 0.29 -15.22
C PRO A 396 18.66 0.50 -16.14
N LYS A 397 18.72 1.43 -17.09
CA LYS A 397 17.58 1.71 -17.98
C LYS A 397 17.36 0.61 -19.01
N SER A 398 18.45 0.05 -19.53
CA SER A 398 18.43 -1.02 -20.52
C SER A 398 18.00 -2.35 -19.90
N VAL A 399 18.40 -2.59 -18.65
CA VAL A 399 17.94 -3.73 -17.84
C VAL A 399 16.46 -3.59 -17.51
N ASP A 400 15.98 -2.40 -17.10
CA ASP A 400 14.55 -2.14 -16.89
C ASP A 400 13.71 -2.34 -18.18
N PHE A 401 14.23 -1.89 -19.32
CA PHE A 401 13.64 -2.18 -20.62
C PHE A 401 13.56 -3.69 -20.87
N PHE A 402 14.66 -4.42 -20.65
CA PHE A 402 14.73 -5.86 -20.87
C PHE A 402 13.69 -6.59 -20.00
N ARG A 403 13.68 -6.32 -18.69
CA ARG A 403 12.75 -6.93 -17.74
C ARG A 403 11.30 -6.69 -18.15
N HIS A 404 10.96 -5.46 -18.57
CA HIS A 404 9.63 -5.16 -19.09
C HIS A 404 9.30 -5.97 -20.36
N ALA A 405 10.22 -5.99 -21.31
CA ALA A 405 10.04 -6.63 -22.61
C ALA A 405 9.80 -8.14 -22.48
N VAL A 406 10.57 -8.82 -21.63
CA VAL A 406 10.43 -10.27 -21.42
C VAL A 406 9.40 -10.65 -20.34
N GLY A 407 8.93 -9.67 -19.55
CA GLY A 407 7.92 -9.87 -18.50
C GLY A 407 8.46 -10.13 -17.10
N LEU A 408 9.77 -10.01 -16.89
CA LEU A 408 10.43 -10.20 -15.59
C LEU A 408 10.06 -9.12 -14.55
N THR A 409 9.46 -8.01 -14.96
CA THR A 409 8.99 -6.97 -14.02
C THR A 409 7.93 -7.50 -13.04
N PHE A 410 7.08 -8.41 -13.49
CA PHE A 410 5.93 -8.91 -12.70
C PHE A 410 6.00 -10.41 -12.43
N ARG A 411 6.96 -11.12 -13.03
CA ARG A 411 7.03 -12.58 -12.99
C ARG A 411 8.48 -13.01 -12.81
N PRO A 412 8.74 -14.11 -12.09
CA PRO A 412 10.10 -14.60 -11.92
C PRO A 412 10.70 -15.14 -13.22
N ILE A 413 9.85 -15.54 -14.19
CA ILE A 413 10.29 -16.11 -15.46
C ILE A 413 9.83 -15.25 -16.64
N GLY A 414 10.79 -14.87 -17.48
CA GLY A 414 10.57 -14.10 -18.71
C GLY A 414 10.44 -14.99 -19.93
N THR A 415 9.83 -14.47 -21.00
CA THR A 415 9.70 -15.18 -22.28
C THR A 415 10.41 -14.41 -23.39
N LEU A 416 11.36 -15.06 -24.06
CA LEU A 416 12.16 -14.45 -25.12
C LEU A 416 12.29 -15.39 -26.33
N PRO A 417 11.40 -15.25 -27.34
CA PRO A 417 11.45 -16.04 -28.56
C PRO A 417 12.74 -15.82 -29.35
N VAL A 418 13.32 -16.90 -29.87
CA VAL A 418 14.44 -16.83 -30.81
C VAL A 418 13.93 -16.24 -32.12
N MET A 419 14.58 -15.18 -32.61
CA MET A 419 14.24 -14.53 -33.87
C MET A 419 15.06 -15.13 -35.03
N MET A 420 16.35 -15.34 -34.82
CA MET A 420 17.29 -15.82 -35.84
C MET A 420 18.57 -16.31 -35.16
N ILE A 421 19.19 -17.35 -35.73
CA ILE A 421 20.53 -17.80 -35.35
C ILE A 421 21.41 -17.77 -36.61
N TYR A 422 22.53 -17.05 -36.55
CA TYR A 422 23.49 -16.98 -37.65
C TYR A 422 24.90 -17.17 -37.10
N GLU A 423 25.59 -18.23 -37.55
CA GLU A 423 26.92 -18.61 -37.07
C GLU A 423 26.97 -18.72 -35.54
N ASP A 424 27.66 -17.82 -34.87
CA ASP A 424 27.83 -17.73 -33.41
C ASP A 424 26.83 -16.75 -32.75
N THR A 425 25.97 -16.10 -33.53
CA THR A 425 25.12 -14.99 -33.09
C THR A 425 23.66 -15.41 -32.98
N TYR A 426 23.09 -15.22 -31.79
CA TYR A 426 21.70 -15.52 -31.45
C TYR A 426 20.96 -14.21 -31.26
N LEU A 427 19.93 -13.98 -32.07
CA LEU A 427 19.09 -12.79 -31.97
C LEU A 427 17.70 -13.16 -31.50
N PHE A 428 17.16 -12.34 -30.62
CA PHE A 428 15.86 -12.52 -30.01
C PHE A 428 15.02 -11.26 -30.16
N LYS A 429 13.70 -11.46 -30.14
CA LYS A 429 12.74 -10.37 -30.13
C LYS A 429 11.60 -10.68 -29.17
N ALA A 430 11.45 -9.83 -28.16
CA ALA A 430 10.35 -9.93 -27.22
C ALA A 430 9.00 -9.80 -27.94
N ALA A 431 7.99 -10.53 -27.45
CA ALA A 431 6.63 -10.47 -28.00
C ALA A 431 5.97 -9.12 -27.70
N LYS A 432 6.29 -8.51 -26.55
CA LYS A 432 5.85 -7.16 -26.19
C LYS A 432 6.68 -6.13 -26.95
N SER A 433 6.01 -5.19 -27.62
CA SER A 433 6.66 -4.02 -28.24
C SER A 433 7.06 -2.96 -27.21
N ALA A 434 7.95 -3.32 -26.29
CA ALA A 434 8.46 -2.45 -25.23
C ALA A 434 9.04 -1.13 -25.76
N GLU A 435 9.62 -1.16 -26.97
CA GLU A 435 10.24 -0.03 -27.66
C GLU A 435 9.28 1.12 -27.97
N LYS A 436 7.97 0.89 -27.84
CA LYS A 436 6.94 1.93 -27.99
C LYS A 436 6.73 2.76 -26.73
N TYR A 437 7.17 2.24 -25.57
CA TYR A 437 6.85 2.80 -24.26
C TYR A 437 8.09 3.15 -23.44
N LYS A 438 9.22 2.46 -23.67
CA LYS A 438 10.48 2.67 -22.95
C LYS A 438 11.60 3.07 -23.91
N GLU A 439 12.40 4.03 -23.47
CA GLU A 439 13.60 4.48 -24.19
C GLU A 439 14.78 3.53 -23.93
N ILE A 440 15.60 3.29 -24.95
CA ILE A 440 16.85 2.52 -24.84
C ILE A 440 18.00 3.47 -25.22
N LEU A 441 18.32 4.40 -24.31
CA LEU A 441 19.44 5.32 -24.49
C LEU A 441 20.76 4.52 -24.56
N PRO A 442 21.79 4.98 -25.30
CA PRO A 442 23.12 4.38 -25.21
C PRO A 442 23.60 4.34 -23.75
N GLU A 443 23.88 3.14 -23.24
CA GLU A 443 24.17 2.87 -21.84
C GLU A 443 24.99 1.57 -21.75
N ASN A 444 26.07 1.55 -20.98
CA ASN A 444 27.04 0.44 -20.96
C ASN A 444 27.39 -0.09 -22.37
N VAL A 445 27.73 0.82 -23.28
CA VAL A 445 28.09 0.46 -24.66
C VAL A 445 29.46 -0.19 -24.70
N LEU A 446 29.62 -1.17 -25.59
CA LEU A 446 30.93 -1.78 -25.86
C LEU A 446 31.90 -0.73 -26.43
N VAL A 447 33.18 -0.89 -26.12
CA VAL A 447 34.24 0.00 -26.61
C VAL A 447 35.12 -0.69 -27.65
N ASP A 448 35.47 -1.94 -27.39
CA ASP A 448 36.57 -2.63 -28.06
C ASP A 448 36.25 -4.07 -28.42
N LYS A 449 35.64 -4.86 -27.51
CA LYS A 449 35.41 -6.29 -27.77
C LYS A 449 34.15 -6.82 -27.10
N THR A 450 33.34 -7.56 -27.84
CA THR A 450 32.25 -8.39 -27.33
C THR A 450 32.84 -9.64 -26.66
N LYS A 451 32.42 -9.94 -25.43
CA LYS A 451 32.76 -11.23 -24.82
C LYS A 451 31.67 -12.26 -25.10
N ALA A 452 32.07 -13.50 -25.28
CA ALA A 452 31.15 -14.62 -25.41
C ALA A 452 30.14 -14.63 -24.24
N PHE A 453 28.88 -14.91 -24.57
CA PHE A 453 27.74 -15.02 -23.67
C PHE A 453 27.29 -13.72 -23.00
N GLU A 454 27.82 -12.56 -23.40
CA GLU A 454 27.23 -11.27 -23.01
C GLU A 454 25.90 -11.03 -23.73
N ILE A 455 24.95 -10.50 -22.97
CA ILE A 455 23.63 -10.12 -23.46
C ILE A 455 23.68 -8.65 -23.86
N GLY A 456 23.45 -8.39 -25.14
CA GLY A 456 23.36 -7.05 -25.71
C GLY A 456 21.94 -6.69 -26.10
N ILE A 457 21.60 -5.40 -26.02
CA ILE A 457 20.37 -4.83 -26.59
C ILE A 457 20.72 -3.74 -27.57
N THR A 458 20.08 -3.75 -28.74
CA THR A 458 20.22 -2.69 -29.72
C THR A 458 19.56 -1.42 -29.17
N ASN A 459 20.37 -0.38 -28.98
CA ASN A 459 19.91 0.90 -28.46
C ASN A 459 19.34 1.79 -29.57
N GLN A 460 18.81 2.96 -29.19
CA GLN A 460 18.14 3.89 -30.12
C GLN A 460 19.04 4.51 -31.19
N ALA A 461 20.37 4.32 -31.12
CA ALA A 461 21.28 4.80 -32.17
C ALA A 461 21.18 3.96 -33.46
N ALA A 462 20.45 2.84 -33.45
CA ALA A 462 20.21 1.99 -34.62
C ALA A 462 18.71 1.80 -34.89
N LYS A 463 18.37 1.49 -36.15
CA LYS A 463 16.97 1.31 -36.59
C LYS A 463 16.28 0.10 -35.96
N ARG A 464 17.06 -0.90 -35.53
CA ARG A 464 16.56 -2.17 -34.98
C ARG A 464 16.54 -2.17 -33.45
N MET A 465 16.25 -1.02 -32.84
CA MET A 465 16.17 -0.85 -31.40
C MET A 465 15.28 -1.93 -30.74
N GLY A 466 15.74 -2.47 -29.62
CA GLY A 466 15.03 -3.47 -28.83
C GLY A 466 15.31 -4.94 -29.23
N ILE A 467 16.11 -5.19 -30.27
CA ILE A 467 16.64 -6.55 -30.51
C ILE A 467 17.61 -6.91 -29.39
N VAL A 468 17.41 -8.10 -28.82
CA VAL A 468 18.34 -8.70 -27.86
C VAL A 468 19.25 -9.64 -28.63
N GLY A 469 20.54 -9.66 -28.31
CA GLY A 469 21.54 -10.47 -28.98
C GLY A 469 22.55 -11.06 -28.02
N VAL A 470 23.04 -12.25 -28.33
CA VAL A 470 24.10 -12.94 -27.60
C VAL A 470 25.02 -13.60 -28.63
N LYS A 471 26.33 -13.47 -28.45
CA LYS A 471 27.33 -14.23 -29.22
C LYS A 471 27.89 -15.36 -28.39
N THR A 472 28.13 -16.51 -29.01
CA THR A 472 28.76 -17.66 -28.33
C THR A 472 30.28 -17.63 -28.37
N GLU A 473 30.85 -16.73 -29.17
CA GLU A 473 32.28 -16.47 -29.25
C GLU A 473 32.57 -14.97 -29.04
N ASP A 474 33.85 -14.68 -28.82
CA ASP A 474 34.37 -13.32 -28.69
C ASP A 474 34.44 -12.64 -30.07
N ASP A 475 34.10 -11.35 -30.16
CA ASP A 475 34.10 -10.61 -31.44
C ASP A 475 34.61 -9.16 -31.29
N ASP A 476 35.51 -8.75 -32.18
CA ASP A 476 36.18 -7.45 -32.20
C ASP A 476 35.63 -6.47 -33.25
N LEU A 477 34.57 -6.84 -33.98
CA LEU A 477 33.97 -6.06 -35.07
C LEU A 477 32.55 -5.59 -34.74
N PHE A 478 31.72 -6.44 -34.15
CA PHE A 478 30.28 -6.19 -33.92
C PHE A 478 29.83 -6.62 -32.53
N GLY A 479 28.88 -5.86 -31.97
CA GLY A 479 28.24 -6.17 -30.70
C GLY A 479 27.38 -7.45 -30.75
N PRO A 480 26.89 -7.95 -29.60
CA PRO A 480 26.06 -9.15 -29.53
C PRO A 480 24.82 -9.14 -30.42
N THR A 481 24.30 -7.96 -30.78
CA THR A 481 23.09 -7.82 -31.62
C THR A 481 23.39 -7.73 -33.12
N GLY A 482 24.66 -7.88 -33.53
CA GLY A 482 25.13 -7.66 -34.90
C GLY A 482 25.16 -6.19 -35.33
N GLU A 483 24.93 -5.27 -34.40
CA GLU A 483 25.10 -3.83 -34.61
C GLU A 483 26.50 -3.37 -34.18
N LYS A 484 26.87 -2.13 -34.49
CA LYS A 484 28.13 -1.54 -34.01
C LYS A 484 28.16 -1.48 -32.48
N PHE A 485 29.35 -1.47 -31.89
CA PHE A 485 29.54 -1.36 -30.44
C PHE A 485 28.81 -0.15 -29.82
N SER A 486 28.88 1.02 -30.47
CA SER A 486 28.15 2.24 -30.04
C SER A 486 26.61 2.09 -30.03
N SER A 487 26.09 1.11 -30.76
CA SER A 487 24.66 0.86 -30.93
C SER A 487 24.15 -0.32 -30.11
N THR A 488 25.01 -0.92 -29.27
CA THR A 488 24.67 -2.08 -28.45
C THR A 488 24.97 -1.80 -26.99
N ASN A 489 23.95 -1.88 -26.14
CA ASN A 489 24.08 -1.78 -24.69
C ASN A 489 24.29 -3.19 -24.11
N ILE A 490 25.32 -3.39 -23.29
CA ILE A 490 25.52 -4.65 -22.59
C ILE A 490 24.75 -4.64 -21.28
N ILE A 491 23.90 -5.63 -21.07
CA ILE A 491 22.95 -5.67 -19.95
C ILE A 491 23.14 -6.84 -19.01
N GLY A 492 24.00 -7.80 -19.35
CA GLY A 492 24.18 -9.00 -18.56
C GLY A 492 24.96 -10.10 -19.28
N LYS A 493 24.87 -11.31 -18.74
CA LYS A 493 25.48 -12.51 -19.33
C LYS A 493 24.64 -13.77 -19.09
N ILE A 494 24.79 -14.74 -19.99
CA ILE A 494 24.24 -16.10 -19.84
C ILE A 494 25.11 -16.91 -18.87
N LEU A 495 24.49 -17.58 -17.90
CA LEU A 495 25.19 -18.40 -16.90
C LEU A 495 25.30 -19.87 -17.31
N GLU A 496 24.49 -20.31 -18.27
CA GLU A 496 24.42 -21.72 -18.73
C GLU A 496 24.72 -21.84 -20.24
N PRO A 497 25.99 -21.63 -20.69
CA PRO A 497 26.37 -21.64 -22.10
C PRO A 497 25.95 -22.90 -22.87
N GLU A 498 26.02 -24.07 -22.24
CA GLU A 498 25.70 -25.35 -22.90
C GLU A 498 24.21 -25.48 -23.20
N LYS A 499 23.32 -25.05 -22.27
CA LYS A 499 21.88 -25.00 -22.54
C LYS A 499 21.56 -23.98 -23.63
N PHE A 500 22.22 -22.82 -23.57
CA PHE A 500 22.01 -21.75 -24.54
C PHE A 500 22.38 -22.16 -25.98
N LYS A 501 23.52 -22.83 -26.17
CA LYS A 501 23.95 -23.35 -27.49
C LYS A 501 23.02 -24.40 -28.08
N ALA A 502 22.19 -25.04 -27.25
CA ALA A 502 21.23 -26.04 -27.70
C ALA A 502 19.94 -25.43 -28.28
N LEU A 503 19.75 -24.11 -28.15
CA LEU A 503 18.58 -23.41 -28.69
C LEU A 503 18.55 -23.44 -30.22
N THR A 504 17.34 -23.55 -30.76
CA THR A 504 17.04 -23.50 -32.20
C THR A 504 16.11 -22.32 -32.52
N GLU A 505 16.02 -21.93 -33.79
CA GLU A 505 15.17 -20.80 -34.22
C GLU A 505 13.67 -20.98 -33.92
N LYS A 506 13.20 -22.19 -33.60
CA LYS A 506 11.80 -22.45 -33.23
C LYS A 506 11.54 -22.34 -31.74
N ASP A 507 12.59 -22.22 -30.94
CA ASP A 507 12.50 -22.24 -29.50
C ASP A 507 12.12 -20.88 -28.92
N THR A 508 11.57 -20.94 -27.71
CA THR A 508 11.41 -19.78 -26.83
C THR A 508 12.34 -19.99 -25.65
N MET A 509 13.27 -19.06 -25.46
CA MET A 509 14.10 -19.04 -24.26
C MET A 509 13.26 -18.50 -23.11
N TYR A 510 13.20 -19.25 -22.01
CA TYR A 510 12.61 -18.80 -20.76
C TYR A 510 13.72 -18.26 -19.87
N VAL A 511 13.65 -16.98 -19.53
CA VAL A 511 14.72 -16.28 -18.82
C VAL A 511 14.44 -16.33 -17.33
N LEU A 512 15.40 -16.79 -16.54
CA LEU A 512 15.36 -16.74 -15.08
C LEU A 512 16.52 -15.87 -14.60
N GLU A 513 16.24 -14.86 -13.79
CA GLU A 513 17.30 -14.02 -13.23
C GLU A 513 17.95 -14.72 -12.03
N SER A 514 19.28 -14.73 -11.97
CA SER A 514 20.02 -15.22 -10.80
C SER A 514 19.96 -14.15 -9.71
N ASN A 515 19.41 -14.48 -8.54
CA ASN A 515 19.46 -13.57 -7.39
C ASN A 515 20.90 -13.47 -6.87
N LYS A 516 21.36 -12.26 -6.51
CA LYS A 516 22.70 -12.05 -5.90
C LYS A 516 22.88 -12.87 -4.61
N GLU A 517 21.80 -13.20 -3.89
CA GLU A 517 21.81 -14.01 -2.66
C GLU A 517 22.13 -15.50 -2.87
N GLU A 518 22.02 -16.06 -4.08
CA GLU A 518 22.40 -17.45 -4.34
C GLU A 518 23.91 -17.63 -4.60
N ILE A 519 24.69 -16.54 -4.61
CA ILE A 519 26.11 -16.52 -5.00
C ILE A 519 27.05 -16.16 -3.82
N GLU A 520 26.52 -15.90 -2.62
CA GLU A 520 27.28 -15.87 -1.35
C GLU A 520 26.94 -17.08 -0.48
#